data_AF-F3L0B8-F1
#
_entry.id   AF-F3L0B8-F1
#
_cell.length_a   1.000
_cell.length_b   1.000
_cell.length_c   1.000
_cell.angle_alpha   90.00
_cell.angle_beta   90.00
_cell.angle_gamma   90.00
#
_symmetry.space_group_name_H-M   'P 1'
#
loop_
_entity.id
_entity.type
_entity.pdbx_description
1 polymer ?
#
loop_
_entity_poly.entity_id
_entity_poly.type
_entity_poly.pdbx_seq_one_letter_code
_entity_poly.pdbx_strand_id
1 'polypeptide(L)'
;MQTNNRIAQLATWTGLWVISQAVAAFGPLFLWGEQSIFTVIAIIATLLFGLGMIRANIKHLRSLDELQQKIHLEAMGLTLGLVLVFGLSYSLLDTTNLIPFDAEISVVVVFMGLTYLAAIMVNNWRYL
;
A
#
# COMPACT_ATOMS: atom_id res chain seq x y z
N MET A 1 -20.50 16.18 -9.78
CA MET A 1 -20.99 15.77 -8.43
C MET A 1 -20.68 14.32 -8.05
N GLN A 2 -20.50 13.36 -8.98
CA GLN A 2 -20.22 11.94 -8.62
C GLN A 2 -18.78 11.63 -8.17
N THR A 3 -17.76 12.40 -8.60
CA THR A 3 -16.34 12.16 -8.28
C THR A 3 -15.98 12.45 -6.82
N ASN A 4 -16.51 13.53 -6.24
CA ASN A 4 -16.27 13.89 -4.83
C ASN A 4 -16.70 12.77 -3.87
N ASN A 5 -17.80 12.09 -4.17
CA ASN A 5 -18.29 10.99 -3.34
C ASN A 5 -17.35 9.78 -3.39
N ARG A 6 -16.68 9.53 -4.53
CA ARG A 6 -15.71 8.43 -4.68
C ARG A 6 -14.39 8.72 -3.97
N ILE A 7 -13.92 9.96 -4.00
CA ILE A 7 -12.73 10.39 -3.26
C ILE A 7 -12.99 10.29 -1.75
N ALA A 8 -14.14 10.77 -1.29
CA ALA A 8 -14.55 10.63 0.11
C ALA A 8 -14.65 9.15 0.52
N GLN A 9 -15.25 8.31 -0.34
CA GLN A 9 -15.31 6.87 -0.10
C GLN A 9 -13.90 6.25 -0.02
N LEU A 10 -13.00 6.58 -0.93
CA LEU A 10 -11.61 6.11 -0.88
C LEU A 10 -10.93 6.55 0.42
N ALA A 11 -11.04 7.83 0.80
CA ALA A 11 -10.47 8.36 2.03
C ALA A 11 -11.01 7.64 3.27
N THR A 12 -12.32 7.36 3.34
CA THR A 12 -12.90 6.60 4.45
C THR A 12 -12.37 5.17 4.53
N TRP A 13 -12.28 4.44 3.41
CA TRP A 13 -11.75 3.07 3.41
C TRP A 13 -10.26 3.03 3.74
N THR A 14 -9.47 3.96 3.21
CA THR A 14 -8.06 4.09 3.55
C THR A 14 -7.88 4.42 5.02
N GLY A 15 -8.66 5.37 5.55
CA GLY A 15 -8.63 5.74 6.97
C GLY A 15 -8.99 4.57 7.89
N LEU A 16 -10.08 3.84 7.58
CA LEU A 16 -10.46 2.63 8.31
C LEU A 16 -9.36 1.57 8.29
N TRP A 17 -8.75 1.34 7.13
CA TRP A 17 -7.67 0.37 7.00
C TRP A 17 -6.42 0.79 7.80
N VAL A 18 -6.00 2.06 7.74
CA VAL A 18 -4.86 2.58 8.53
C VAL A 18 -5.15 2.52 10.03
N ILE A 19 -6.36 2.87 10.46
CA ILE A 19 -6.77 2.74 11.87
C ILE A 19 -6.73 1.28 12.29
N SER A 20 -7.22 0.34 11.46
CA SER A 20 -7.15 -1.09 11.78
C SER A 20 -5.70 -1.60 11.87
N GLN A 21 -4.79 -1.15 10.99
CA GLN A 21 -3.37 -1.45 11.08
C GLN A 21 -2.76 -0.95 12.40
N ALA A 22 -3.09 0.28 12.80
CA ALA A 22 -2.64 0.84 14.08
C ALA A 22 -3.19 0.03 15.26
N VAL A 23 -4.47 -0.36 15.24
CA VAL A 23 -5.08 -1.19 16.28
C VAL A 23 -4.45 -2.59 16.33
N ALA A 24 -4.15 -3.20 15.18
CA ALA A 24 -3.51 -4.52 15.13
C ALA A 24 -2.05 -4.49 15.61
N ALA A 25 -1.31 -3.40 15.31
CA ALA A 25 0.07 -3.24 15.75
C ALA A 25 0.18 -2.83 17.22
N PHE A 26 -0.63 -1.87 17.67
CA PHE A 26 -0.53 -1.27 19.02
C PHE A 26 -1.50 -1.87 20.05
N GLY A 27 -2.60 -2.46 19.62
CA GLY A 27 -3.57 -3.09 20.53
C GLY A 27 -2.98 -4.20 21.41
N PRO A 28 -2.12 -5.10 20.89
CA PRO A 28 -1.47 -6.11 21.73
C PRO A 28 -0.49 -5.51 22.74
N LEU A 29 0.14 -4.37 22.41
CA LEU A 29 1.08 -3.66 23.27
C LEU A 29 0.39 -2.92 24.43
N PHE A 30 -0.78 -2.30 24.18
CA PHE A 30 -1.42 -1.39 25.15
C PHE A 30 -2.74 -1.88 25.76
N LEU A 31 -3.46 -2.81 25.12
CA LEU A 31 -4.85 -3.13 25.48
C LEU A 31 -5.07 -4.57 25.92
N TRP A 32 -4.57 -5.58 25.19
CA TRP A 32 -4.99 -6.98 25.40
C TRP A 32 -3.89 -8.06 25.36
N GLY A 33 -2.62 -7.69 25.20
CA GLY A 33 -1.48 -8.62 25.23
C GLY A 33 -1.24 -9.36 23.91
N GLU A 34 0.01 -9.75 23.65
CA GLU A 34 0.48 -10.26 22.35
C GLU A 34 -0.24 -11.53 21.86
N GLN A 35 -0.49 -12.49 22.76
CA GLN A 35 -1.03 -13.80 22.40
C GLN A 35 -2.56 -13.91 22.56
N SER A 36 -3.26 -12.77 22.58
CA SER A 36 -4.71 -12.75 22.75
C SER A 36 -5.45 -13.07 21.44
N ILE A 37 -6.63 -13.69 21.58
CA ILE A 37 -7.53 -13.92 20.43
C ILE A 37 -7.94 -12.60 19.76
N PHE A 38 -7.93 -11.49 20.49
CA PHE A 38 -8.20 -10.16 19.96
C PHE A 38 -7.15 -9.70 18.94
N THR A 39 -5.89 -10.12 19.06
CA THR A 39 -4.84 -9.83 18.07
C THR A 39 -5.14 -10.51 16.74
N VAL A 40 -5.55 -11.78 16.77
CA VAL A 40 -5.94 -12.53 15.56
C VAL A 40 -7.16 -11.87 14.90
N ILE A 41 -8.16 -11.49 15.69
CA ILE A 41 -9.35 -10.78 15.19
C ILE A 41 -8.95 -9.43 14.56
N ALA A 42 -8.05 -8.67 15.19
CA ALA A 42 -7.58 -7.39 14.68
C ALA A 42 -6.83 -7.54 13.35
N ILE A 43 -5.98 -8.57 13.21
CA ILE A 43 -5.28 -8.87 11.94
C ILE A 43 -6.28 -9.25 10.84
N ILE A 44 -7.27 -10.11 11.14
CA ILE A 44 -8.32 -10.48 10.16
C ILE A 44 -9.13 -9.25 9.75
N ALA A 45 -9.55 -8.41 10.70
CA ALA A 45 -10.28 -7.19 10.42
C ALA A 45 -9.47 -6.25 9.51
N THR A 46 -8.18 -6.12 9.78
CA THR A 46 -7.25 -5.33 8.97
C THR A 46 -7.15 -5.82 7.53
N LEU A 47 -7.09 -7.15 7.32
CA LEU A 47 -7.14 -7.73 5.98
C LEU A 47 -8.47 -7.41 5.26
N LEU A 48 -9.60 -7.53 5.96
CA LEU A 48 -10.92 -7.22 5.40
C LEU A 48 -11.05 -5.75 5.00
N PHE A 49 -10.60 -4.82 5.85
CA PHE A 49 -10.57 -3.40 5.51
C PHE A 49 -9.62 -3.11 4.35
N GLY A 50 -8.49 -3.80 4.27
CA GLY A 50 -7.55 -3.72 3.15
C GLY A 50 -8.20 -4.11 1.82
N LEU A 51 -8.95 -5.21 1.78
CA LEU A 51 -9.72 -5.61 0.60
C LEU A 51 -10.80 -4.58 0.23
N GLY A 52 -11.42 -3.94 1.23
CA GLY A 52 -12.36 -2.83 1.03
C GLY A 52 -11.69 -1.60 0.40
N MET A 53 -10.53 -1.20 0.93
CA MET A 53 -9.70 -0.11 0.40
C MET A 53 -9.27 -0.38 -1.04
N ILE A 54 -8.81 -1.60 -1.37
CA ILE A 54 -8.46 -1.98 -2.74
C ILE A 54 -9.65 -1.80 -3.69
N ARG A 55 -10.84 -2.30 -3.30
CA ARG A 55 -12.06 -2.12 -4.11
C ARG A 55 -12.43 -0.65 -4.29
N ALA A 56 -12.31 0.16 -3.24
CA ALA A 56 -12.57 1.60 -3.32
C ALA A 56 -11.56 2.30 -4.27
N ASN A 57 -10.28 1.92 -4.20
CA ASN A 57 -9.24 2.46 -5.08
C ASN A 57 -9.50 2.11 -6.55
N ILE A 58 -9.84 0.86 -6.85
CA ILE A 58 -10.20 0.44 -8.22
C ILE A 58 -11.40 1.25 -8.75
N LYS A 59 -12.43 1.47 -7.92
CA LYS A 59 -13.60 2.29 -8.30
C LYS A 59 -13.25 3.76 -8.53
N HIS A 60 -12.30 4.30 -7.77
CA HIS A 60 -11.79 5.65 -7.94
C HIS A 60 -10.99 5.76 -9.25
N LEU A 61 -10.03 4.88 -9.51
CA LEU A 61 -9.24 4.89 -10.74
C LEU A 61 -10.13 4.78 -11.99
N ARG A 62 -11.10 3.86 -12.01
CA ARG A 62 -12.07 3.74 -13.11
C ARG A 62 -12.98 4.97 -13.31
N SER A 63 -12.98 5.91 -12.38
CA SER A 63 -13.75 7.16 -12.48
C SER A 63 -12.98 8.30 -13.12
N LEU A 64 -11.66 8.16 -13.26
CA LEU A 64 -10.81 9.14 -13.91
C LEU A 64 -11.00 9.08 -15.43
N ASP A 65 -10.55 10.11 -16.13
CA ASP A 65 -10.47 10.09 -17.59
C ASP A 65 -9.46 9.04 -18.09
N GLU A 66 -9.51 8.72 -19.38
CA GLU A 66 -8.68 7.66 -20.00
C GLU A 66 -7.18 7.95 -19.88
N LEU A 67 -6.78 9.22 -19.97
CA LEU A 67 -5.37 9.63 -19.90
C LEU A 67 -4.84 9.43 -18.48
N GLN A 68 -5.57 9.86 -17.46
CA GLN A 68 -5.21 9.67 -16.06
C GLN A 68 -5.23 8.19 -15.66
N GLN A 69 -6.23 7.41 -16.12
CA GLN A 69 -6.23 5.95 -15.92
C GLN A 69 -4.97 5.30 -16.49
N LYS A 70 -4.57 5.68 -17.70
CA LYS A 70 -3.36 5.17 -18.35
C LYS A 70 -2.11 5.52 -17.55
N ILE A 71 -1.96 6.78 -17.12
CA ILE A 71 -0.83 7.23 -16.29
C ILE A 71 -0.72 6.38 -15.02
N HIS A 72 -1.82 6.19 -14.31
CA HIS A 72 -1.85 5.39 -13.08
C HIS A 72 -1.55 3.91 -13.35
N LEU A 73 -2.10 3.31 -14.42
CA LEU A 73 -1.85 1.91 -14.77
C LEU A 73 -0.37 1.67 -15.14
N GLU A 74 0.22 2.54 -15.95
CA GLU A 74 1.65 2.46 -16.29
C GLU A 74 2.54 2.62 -15.05
N ALA A 75 2.21 3.60 -14.18
CA ALA A 75 2.95 3.82 -12.94
C ALA A 75 2.84 2.63 -11.98
N MET A 76 1.64 2.05 -11.80
CA MET A 76 1.44 0.85 -10.97
C MET A 76 2.19 -0.36 -11.54
N GLY A 77 2.17 -0.56 -12.86
CA GLY A 77 2.89 -1.66 -13.51
C GLY A 77 4.40 -1.57 -13.32
N LEU A 78 4.98 -0.38 -13.51
CA LEU A 78 6.41 -0.13 -13.27
C LEU A 78 6.78 -0.34 -11.80
N THR A 79 5.99 0.24 -10.90
CA THR A 79 6.20 0.12 -9.45
C THR A 79 6.19 -1.34 -9.01
N LEU A 80 5.22 -2.13 -9.48
CA LEU A 80 5.12 -3.55 -9.15
C LEU A 80 6.35 -4.33 -9.59
N GLY A 81 6.84 -4.09 -10.83
CA GLY A 81 8.04 -4.73 -11.34
C GLY A 81 9.29 -4.36 -10.54
N LEU A 82 9.48 -3.08 -10.26
CA LEU A 82 10.62 -2.59 -9.49
C LEU A 82 10.63 -3.12 -8.07
N VAL A 83 9.48 -3.12 -7.39
CA VAL A 83 9.35 -3.63 -6.02
C VAL A 83 9.63 -5.12 -5.98
N LEU A 84 9.17 -5.90 -6.95
CA LEU A 84 9.43 -7.34 -7.00
C LEU A 84 10.92 -7.63 -7.17
N VAL A 85 11.58 -6.97 -8.13
CA VAL A 85 13.01 -7.16 -8.38
C VAL A 85 13.84 -6.69 -7.18
N PHE A 86 13.59 -5.47 -6.71
CA PHE A 86 14.31 -4.89 -5.58
C PHE A 86 14.07 -5.70 -4.29
N GLY A 87 12.82 -6.02 -3.96
CA GLY A 87 12.46 -6.72 -2.72
C GLY A 87 13.05 -8.13 -2.64
N LEU A 88 13.05 -8.88 -3.74
CA LEU A 88 13.68 -10.20 -3.78
C LEU A 88 15.21 -10.10 -3.69
N SER A 89 15.84 -9.17 -4.40
CA SER A 89 17.29 -8.94 -4.26
C SER A 89 17.66 -8.48 -2.85
N TYR A 90 16.82 -7.65 -2.22
CA TYR A 90 17.03 -7.16 -0.86
C TYR A 90 16.94 -8.29 0.17
N SER A 91 15.95 -9.18 0.02
CA SER A 91 15.85 -10.39 0.85
C SER A 91 17.03 -11.36 0.62
N LEU A 92 17.55 -11.47 -0.61
CA LEU A 92 18.74 -12.27 -0.89
C LEU A 92 20.00 -11.70 -0.21
N LEU A 93 20.17 -10.38 -0.19
CA LEU A 93 21.30 -9.75 0.51
C LEU A 93 21.32 -10.08 2.00
N ASP A 94 20.14 -10.08 2.62
CA ASP A 94 19.95 -10.44 4.03
C ASP A 94 20.24 -11.92 4.28
N THR A 95 19.55 -12.82 3.57
CA THR A 95 19.74 -14.27 3.73
C THR A 95 21.14 -14.78 3.38
N THR A 96 21.92 -14.05 2.57
CA THR A 96 23.32 -14.36 2.25
C THR A 96 24.32 -13.69 3.18
N ASN A 97 23.86 -12.94 4.19
CA ASN A 97 24.69 -12.17 5.14
C ASN A 97 25.66 -11.19 4.46
N LEU A 98 25.27 -10.64 3.30
CA LEU A 98 26.06 -9.63 2.60
C LEU A 98 25.86 -8.22 3.17
N ILE A 99 24.71 -7.99 3.81
CA ILE A 99 24.42 -6.77 4.56
C ILE A 99 24.39 -7.07 6.06
N PRO A 100 24.82 -6.11 6.91
CA PRO A 100 24.86 -6.32 8.37
C PRO A 100 23.52 -6.02 9.07
N PHE A 101 22.45 -5.78 8.32
CA PHE A 101 21.13 -5.42 8.84
C PHE A 101 20.04 -6.24 8.15
N ASP A 102 18.93 -6.45 8.85
CA ASP A 102 17.82 -7.27 8.37
C ASP A 102 17.06 -6.59 7.22
N ALA A 103 16.53 -7.40 6.30
CA ALA A 103 15.69 -6.91 5.21
C ALA A 103 14.27 -6.60 5.71
N GLU A 104 14.07 -5.40 6.26
CA GLU A 104 12.75 -4.98 6.71
C GLU A 104 11.78 -4.64 5.56
N ILE A 105 10.53 -5.10 5.69
CA ILE A 105 9.46 -4.76 4.73
C ILE A 105 9.16 -3.26 4.69
N SER A 106 9.49 -2.51 5.75
CA SER A 106 9.34 -1.06 5.85
C SER A 106 10.09 -0.35 4.72
N VAL A 107 11.33 -0.76 4.43
CA VAL A 107 12.18 -0.21 3.36
C VAL A 107 11.57 -0.45 1.99
N VAL A 108 11.04 -1.66 1.76
CA VAL A 108 10.39 -2.02 0.49
C VAL A 108 9.11 -1.22 0.26
N VAL A 109 8.32 -0.97 1.31
CA VAL A 109 7.10 -0.14 1.23
C VAL A 109 7.43 1.33 0.94
N VAL A 110 8.48 1.89 1.56
CA VAL A 110 8.94 3.25 1.26
C VAL A 110 9.43 3.34 -0.20
N PHE A 111 10.23 2.37 -0.64
CA PHE A 111 10.69 2.29 -2.02
C PHE A 111 9.52 2.23 -3.01
N MET A 112 8.48 1.43 -2.73
CA MET A 112 7.24 1.38 -3.52
C MET A 112 6.58 2.75 -3.62
N GLY A 113 6.42 3.46 -2.50
CA GLY A 113 5.78 4.78 -2.47
C GLY A 113 6.53 5.81 -3.30
N LEU A 114 7.86 5.87 -3.14
CA LEU A 114 8.71 6.81 -3.88
C LEU A 114 8.73 6.51 -5.37
N THR A 115 8.85 5.24 -5.76
CA THR A 115 8.86 4.82 -7.17
C THR A 115 7.52 5.10 -7.84
N TYR A 116 6.40 4.85 -7.16
CA TYR A 116 5.07 5.18 -7.68
C TYR A 116 4.88 6.68 -7.90
N LEU A 117 5.27 7.51 -6.93
CA LEU A 117 5.19 8.97 -7.06
C LEU A 117 6.05 9.48 -8.21
N ALA A 118 7.30 9.02 -8.30
CA ALA A 118 8.20 9.37 -9.38
C ALA A 118 7.63 8.95 -10.75
N ALA A 119 7.09 7.73 -10.84
CA ALA A 119 6.48 7.22 -12.08
C ALA A 119 5.28 8.05 -12.52
N ILE A 120 4.39 8.45 -11.59
CA ILE A 120 3.29 9.38 -11.91
C ILE A 120 3.82 10.71 -12.41
N MET A 121 4.79 11.33 -11.72
CA MET A 121 5.33 12.64 -12.11
C MET A 121 5.92 12.60 -13.52
N VAL A 122 6.75 11.59 -13.80
CA VAL A 122 7.38 11.39 -15.11
C VAL A 122 6.33 11.15 -16.19
N ASN A 123 5.34 10.29 -15.94
CA ASN A 123 4.28 10.01 -16.90
C ASN A 123 3.43 11.25 -17.17
N ASN A 124 3.08 12.00 -16.13
CA ASN A 124 2.29 13.22 -16.27
C ASN A 124 3.04 14.29 -17.09
N TRP A 125 4.36 14.42 -16.92
CA TRP A 125 5.18 15.32 -17.75
C TRP A 125 5.28 14.88 -19.21
N ARG A 126 5.21 13.58 -19.49
CA ARG A 126 5.28 13.05 -20.86
C ARG A 126 3.99 13.29 -21.67
N TYR A 127 2.85 13.42 -20.99
CA TYR A 127 1.53 13.58 -21.61
C TYR A 127 1.01 15.02 -21.62
N LEU A 128 1.73 15.96 -21.00
CA LEU A 128 1.55 17.42 -21.14
C LEU A 128 2.29 17.92 -22.38
#